data_AF-M1AKN5-F1
#
_entry.id   AF-M1AKN5-F1
#
_cell.length_a   1.000
_cell.length_b   1.000
_cell.length_c   1.000
_cell.angle_alpha   90.00
_cell.angle_beta   90.00
_cell.angle_gamma   90.00
#
_symmetry.space_group_name_H-M   'P 1'
#
loop_
_entity.id
_entity.type
_entity.pdbx_description
1 polymer ?
#
loop_
_entity_poly.entity_id
_entity_poly.type
_entity_poly.pdbx_seq_one_letter_code
_entity_poly.pdbx_strand_id
1 'polypeptide(L)'
;MDGARDSEIAMGAYQPFHLCVKEPARGQVHGFRMALWYEHLGMLDNRFLQPESVECIRKVNKIGDKYWDMYSSGNLIHDLPGHLLTYPIGITENGEITELPGVECFPDTKAPVLGTKSNYLPPILTT
;
A
#
# COMPACT_ATOMS: atom_id res chain seq x y z
N MET A 1 3.99 19.03 1.04
CA MET A 1 5.28 18.93 0.29
C MET A 1 5.76 20.24 -0.31
N ASP A 2 4.86 21.15 -0.71
CA ASP A 2 5.17 22.43 -1.37
C ASP A 2 6.10 23.38 -0.58
N GLY A 3 5.99 23.39 0.76
CA GLY A 3 6.79 24.25 1.65
C GLY A 3 6.24 25.66 1.81
N ALA A 4 5.32 26.11 0.94
CA ALA A 4 4.64 27.41 1.03
C ALA A 4 3.10 27.31 1.05
N ARG A 5 2.55 26.09 1.09
CA ARG A 5 1.13 25.83 1.38
C ARG A 5 0.95 25.60 2.87
N ASP A 6 0.93 24.33 3.28
CA ASP A 6 0.82 23.95 4.68
C ASP A 6 2.21 23.78 5.31
N SER A 7 2.33 24.18 6.57
CA SER A 7 3.56 24.00 7.35
C SER A 7 3.68 22.55 7.83
N GLU A 8 4.78 21.90 7.46
CA GLU A 8 5.08 20.52 7.84
C GLU A 8 6.45 20.44 8.54
N ILE A 9 6.65 19.45 9.39
CA ILE A 9 7.95 19.11 9.96
C ILE A 9 8.19 17.60 9.90
N ALA A 10 9.40 17.20 9.53
CA ALA A 10 9.78 15.79 9.44
C ALA A 10 11.19 15.59 10.02
N MET A 11 11.46 14.37 10.48
CA MET A 11 12.80 13.96 10.90
C MET A 11 13.29 12.80 10.04
N GLY A 12 14.56 12.87 9.64
CA GLY A 12 15.26 11.80 8.95
C GLY A 12 16.45 11.35 9.78
N ALA A 13 16.52 10.07 10.08
CA ALA A 13 17.64 9.48 10.79
C ALA A 13 17.92 8.06 10.32
N TYR A 14 19.15 7.63 10.53
CA TYR A 14 19.60 6.27 10.27
C TYR A 14 20.53 5.83 11.41
N GLN A 15 20.74 4.52 11.55
CA GLN A 15 21.68 3.98 12.52
C GLN A 15 23.04 3.75 11.83
N PRO A 16 24.12 4.48 12.19
CA PRO A 16 25.40 4.41 11.47
C PRO A 16 26.04 3.02 11.43
N PHE A 17 25.72 2.15 12.39
CA PHE A 17 26.22 0.78 12.47
C PHE A 17 25.24 -0.27 11.92
N HIS A 18 24.11 0.14 11.34
CA HIS A 18 23.13 -0.75 10.71
C HIS A 18 22.78 -0.26 9.29
N LEU A 19 23.81 -0.09 8.47
CA LEU A 19 23.68 0.33 7.07
C LEU A 19 23.62 -0.87 6.12
N CYS A 20 22.99 -0.70 4.96
CA CYS A 20 22.83 -1.75 3.94
C CYS A 20 23.95 -1.72 2.87
N VAL A 21 25.22 -1.54 3.28
CA VAL A 21 26.36 -1.40 2.33
C VAL A 21 26.98 -2.76 2.00
N LYS A 22 27.29 -3.56 3.03
CA LYS A 22 27.95 -4.87 2.90
C LYS A 22 27.03 -6.04 3.27
N GLU A 23 26.14 -5.78 4.21
CA GLU A 23 25.16 -6.73 4.72
C GLU A 23 23.79 -6.03 4.81
N PRO A 24 22.69 -6.79 4.81
CA PRO A 24 21.36 -6.20 4.99
C PRO A 24 21.28 -5.43 6.31
N ALA A 25 20.68 -4.24 6.28
CA ALA A 25 20.39 -3.51 7.51
C ALA A 25 19.41 -4.31 8.40
N ARG A 26 19.80 -4.56 9.66
CA ARG A 26 19.02 -5.31 10.67
C ARG A 26 18.88 -4.56 12.00
N GLY A 27 18.86 -3.23 11.95
CA GLY A 27 18.61 -2.36 13.10
C GLY A 27 17.12 -2.14 13.40
N GLN A 28 16.84 -1.08 14.17
CA GLN A 28 15.49 -0.65 14.57
C GLN A 28 14.59 -0.33 13.37
N VAL A 29 15.11 0.31 12.31
CA VAL A 29 14.32 0.59 11.10
C VAL A 29 13.84 -0.70 10.43
N HIS A 30 14.69 -1.72 10.37
CA HIS A 30 14.31 -3.04 9.85
C HIS A 30 13.24 -3.71 10.72
N GLY A 31 13.43 -3.70 12.05
CA GLY A 31 12.47 -4.25 13.00
C GLY A 31 11.11 -3.55 12.93
N PHE A 32 11.11 -2.22 12.89
CA PHE A 32 9.89 -1.43 12.76
C PHE A 32 9.14 -1.72 11.46
N ARG A 33 9.84 -1.78 10.32
CA ARG A 33 9.23 -2.18 9.05
C ARG A 33 8.65 -3.60 9.11
N MET A 34 9.36 -4.57 9.71
CA MET A 34 8.83 -5.93 9.87
C MET A 34 7.60 -5.98 10.78
N ALA A 35 7.54 -5.16 11.83
CA ALA A 35 6.38 -5.05 12.71
C ALA A 35 5.15 -4.49 11.95
N LEU A 36 5.33 -3.45 11.14
CA LEU A 36 4.26 -2.92 10.27
C LEU A 36 3.80 -3.96 9.23
N TRP A 37 4.74 -4.70 8.64
CA TRP A 37 4.40 -5.77 7.71
C TRP A 37 3.64 -6.90 8.40
N TYR A 38 4.02 -7.28 9.62
CA TYR A 38 3.27 -8.24 10.42
C TYR A 38 1.84 -7.74 10.71
N GLU A 39 1.69 -6.48 11.12
CA GLU A 39 0.40 -5.86 11.38
C GLU A 39 -0.50 -5.89 10.13
N HIS A 40 0.01 -5.48 8.98
CA HIS A 40 -0.79 -5.37 7.77
C HIS A 40 -0.99 -6.70 7.04
N LEU A 41 -0.03 -7.62 7.07
CA LEU A 41 -0.13 -8.92 6.38
C LEU A 41 -0.69 -10.03 7.28
N GLY A 42 -0.71 -9.83 8.59
CA GLY A 42 -1.11 -10.84 9.59
C GLY A 42 -0.11 -11.98 9.76
N MET A 43 1.10 -11.86 9.19
CA MET A 43 2.10 -12.93 9.22
C MET A 43 3.52 -12.41 8.99
N LEU A 44 4.48 -13.24 9.41
CA LEU A 44 5.88 -13.10 9.04
C LEU A 44 6.25 -14.17 8.01
N ASP A 45 7.13 -13.79 7.08
CA ASP A 45 7.65 -14.67 6.05
C ASP A 45 9.11 -14.29 5.77
N ASN A 46 9.99 -15.28 5.55
CA ASN A 46 11.40 -15.03 5.28
C ASN A 46 11.62 -14.18 4.01
N ARG A 47 10.71 -14.25 3.04
CA ARG A 47 10.76 -13.39 1.85
C ARG A 47 10.69 -11.91 2.19
N PHE A 48 9.99 -11.55 3.28
CA PHE A 48 9.86 -10.16 3.72
C PHE A 48 11.16 -9.58 4.27
N LEU A 49 12.19 -10.40 4.50
CA LEU A 49 13.52 -9.95 4.92
C LEU A 49 14.31 -9.30 3.77
N GLN A 50 13.89 -9.53 2.51
CA GLN A 50 14.49 -9.01 1.28
C GLN A 50 13.38 -8.38 0.41
N PRO A 51 12.85 -7.20 0.79
CA PRO A 51 11.76 -6.54 0.08
C PRO A 51 12.06 -6.20 -1.38
N GLU A 52 13.34 -6.14 -1.76
CA GLU A 52 13.81 -5.95 -3.13
C GLU A 52 13.63 -7.18 -4.04
N SER A 53 13.38 -8.36 -3.46
CA SER A 53 13.22 -9.59 -4.23
C SER A 53 11.87 -9.68 -4.94
N VAL A 54 11.88 -10.29 -6.13
CA VAL A 54 10.65 -10.53 -6.91
C VAL A 54 9.71 -11.46 -6.14
N GLU A 55 10.27 -12.42 -5.40
CA GLU A 55 9.53 -13.37 -4.56
C GLU A 55 8.78 -12.65 -3.44
N CYS A 56 9.38 -11.61 -2.85
CA CYS A 56 8.75 -10.81 -1.81
C CYS A 56 7.53 -10.06 -2.37
N ILE A 57 7.70 -9.28 -3.44
CA ILE A 57 6.58 -8.50 -3.97
C ILE A 57 5.47 -9.39 -4.54
N ARG A 58 5.81 -10.52 -5.18
CA ARG A 58 4.80 -11.50 -5.61
C ARG A 58 4.01 -12.07 -4.44
N LYS A 59 4.67 -12.33 -3.30
CA LYS A 59 4.00 -12.83 -2.09
C LYS A 59 3.11 -11.76 -1.45
N VAL A 60 3.59 -10.53 -1.35
CA VAL A 60 2.82 -9.38 -0.82
C VAL A 60 1.59 -9.11 -1.68
N ASN A 61 1.75 -9.01 -3.01
CA ASN A 61 0.64 -8.78 -3.93
C ASN A 61 -0.40 -9.89 -3.85
N LYS A 62 0.02 -11.17 -3.85
CA LYS A 62 -0.91 -12.29 -3.71
C LYS A 62 -1.70 -12.26 -2.39
N ILE A 63 -1.11 -11.75 -1.31
CA ILE A 63 -1.82 -11.54 -0.03
C ILE A 63 -2.81 -10.39 -0.18
N GLY A 64 -2.38 -9.26 -0.75
CA GLY A 64 -3.21 -8.09 -1.01
C GLY A 64 -4.45 -8.41 -1.86
N ASP A 65 -4.27 -9.19 -2.93
CA ASP A 65 -5.36 -9.62 -3.82
C ASP A 65 -6.35 -10.52 -3.06
N LYS A 66 -5.83 -11.49 -2.31
CA LYS A 66 -6.67 -12.37 -1.49
C LYS A 66 -7.47 -11.60 -0.45
N TYR A 67 -6.85 -10.63 0.23
CA TYR A 67 -7.54 -9.84 1.26
C TYR A 67 -8.52 -8.86 0.63
N TRP A 68 -8.22 -8.30 -0.54
CA TRP A 68 -9.19 -7.54 -1.34
C TRP A 68 -10.42 -8.40 -1.67
N ASP A 69 -10.25 -9.60 -2.22
CA ASP A 69 -11.37 -10.51 -2.54
C ASP A 69 -12.25 -10.79 -1.32
N MET A 70 -11.65 -11.00 -0.15
CA MET A 70 -12.37 -11.22 1.10
C MET A 70 -13.12 -9.95 1.55
N TYR A 71 -12.46 -8.79 1.50
CA TYR A 71 -13.02 -7.50 1.91
C TYR A 71 -14.20 -7.08 1.02
N SER A 72 -14.08 -7.24 -0.30
CA SER A 72 -15.13 -6.87 -1.26
C SER A 72 -16.20 -7.95 -1.45
N SER A 73 -16.09 -9.09 -0.77
CA SER A 73 -17.07 -10.16 -0.90
C SER A 73 -18.40 -9.78 -0.23
N GLY A 74 -19.52 -10.18 -0.85
CA GLY A 74 -20.85 -9.97 -0.27
C GLY A 74 -21.17 -10.83 0.96
N ASN A 75 -20.27 -11.75 1.35
CA ASN A 75 -20.49 -12.71 2.43
C ASN A 75 -19.30 -12.68 3.41
N LEU A 76 -19.53 -12.22 4.63
CA LEU A 76 -18.54 -12.29 5.69
C LEU A 76 -18.57 -13.68 6.36
N ILE A 77 -17.53 -14.49 6.12
CA ILE A 77 -17.40 -15.83 6.73
C ILE A 77 -16.59 -15.76 8.02
N HIS A 78 -15.47 -15.03 8.00
CA HIS A 78 -14.53 -14.84 9.11
C HIS A 78 -13.91 -13.45 9.04
N ASP A 79 -13.29 -13.01 10.13
CA ASP A 79 -12.49 -11.78 10.16
C ASP A 79 -11.37 -11.82 9.11
N LEU A 80 -11.00 -10.64 8.61
CA LEU A 80 -9.88 -10.50 7.70
C LEU A 80 -8.57 -10.93 8.38
N PRO A 81 -7.77 -11.83 7.79
CA PRO A 81 -6.53 -12.30 8.40
C PRO A 81 -5.42 -11.24 8.47
N GLY A 82 -5.59 -10.12 7.75
CA GLY A 82 -4.72 -8.95 7.75
C GLY A 82 -5.40 -7.79 7.02
N HIS A 83 -4.75 -6.64 7.00
CA HIS A 83 -5.36 -5.37 6.58
C HIS A 83 -4.81 -4.81 5.26
N LEU A 84 -3.76 -5.41 4.69
CA LEU A 84 -3.21 -4.97 3.41
C LEU A 84 -4.15 -5.42 2.27
N LEU A 85 -4.78 -4.46 1.61
CA LEU A 85 -5.60 -4.68 0.42
C LEU A 85 -4.86 -4.17 -0.81
N THR A 86 -4.92 -4.91 -1.93
CA THR A 86 -4.52 -4.34 -3.22
C THR A 86 -5.43 -3.16 -3.53
N TYR A 87 -4.86 -2.02 -3.92
CA TYR A 87 -5.67 -0.87 -4.29
C TYR A 87 -6.50 -1.21 -5.54
N PRO A 88 -7.81 -0.93 -5.56
CA PRO A 88 -8.72 -1.58 -6.52
C PRO A 88 -8.72 -0.95 -7.91
N ILE A 89 -7.56 -0.93 -8.56
CA ILE A 89 -7.35 -0.44 -9.93
C ILE A 89 -6.64 -1.50 -10.78
N GLY A 90 -6.90 -1.46 -12.08
CA GLY A 90 -6.12 -2.17 -13.09
C GLY A 90 -5.04 -1.27 -13.68
N ILE A 91 -4.00 -1.90 -14.23
CA ILE A 91 -2.95 -1.24 -15.01
C ILE A 91 -2.84 -1.98 -16.34
N THR A 92 -3.02 -1.27 -17.46
CA THR A 92 -2.88 -1.85 -18.80
C THR A 92 -1.41 -2.09 -19.16
N GLU A 93 -1.16 -2.83 -20.24
CA GLU A 93 0.20 -3.02 -20.78
C GLU A 93 0.90 -1.69 -21.12
N ASN A 94 0.14 -0.64 -21.41
CA ASN A 94 0.63 0.70 -21.72
C ASN A 94 0.77 1.61 -20.49
N GLY A 95 0.45 1.10 -19.28
CA GLY A 95 0.53 1.85 -18.04
C GLY A 95 -0.69 2.75 -17.74
N GLU A 96 -1.78 2.60 -18.49
CA GLU A 96 -3.03 3.32 -18.20
C GLU A 96 -3.73 2.71 -16.99
N ILE A 97 -4.29 3.56 -16.14
CA ILE A 97 -5.07 3.13 -14.97
C ILE A 97 -6.50 2.85 -15.43
N THR A 98 -7.03 1.68 -15.06
CA THR A 98 -8.41 1.28 -15.34
C THR A 98 -9.14 0.90 -14.07
N GLU A 99 -10.46 0.82 -14.15
CA GLU A 99 -11.26 0.16 -13.13
C GLU A 99 -10.94 -1.33 -13.10
N LEU A 100 -11.02 -1.95 -11.91
CA LEU A 100 -11.10 -3.40 -11.85
C LEU A 100 -12.50 -3.85 -12.31
N PRO A 101 -12.63 -4.97 -13.04
CA PRO A 101 -13.92 -5.47 -13.48
C PRO A 101 -14.92 -5.62 -12.32
N GLY A 102 -16.03 -4.90 -12.38
CA GLY A 102 -17.07 -4.91 -11.34
C GLY A 102 -16.81 -3.99 -10.14
N VAL A 103 -15.75 -3.17 -10.18
CA VAL A 103 -15.36 -2.26 -9.09
C VAL A 103 -15.24 -0.81 -9.60
N GLU A 104 -16.33 -0.27 -10.16
CA GLU A 104 -16.39 1.13 -10.57
C GLU A 104 -16.33 2.07 -9.34
N CYS A 105 -17.04 1.70 -8.27
CA CYS A 105 -17.08 2.42 -7.01
C CYS A 105 -16.44 1.62 -5.86
N PHE A 106 -15.98 2.31 -4.82
CA PHE A 106 -15.57 1.65 -3.58
C PHE A 106 -16.74 0.85 -2.99
N PRO A 107 -16.50 -0.33 -2.37
CA PRO A 107 -17.53 -1.11 -1.70
C PRO A 107 -18.40 -0.25 -0.78
N ASP A 108 -19.70 -0.49 -0.80
CA ASP A 108 -20.72 0.23 -0.03
C ASP A 108 -20.87 1.73 -0.35
N THR A 109 -20.32 2.21 -1.47
CA THR A 109 -20.42 3.61 -1.89
C THR A 109 -20.95 3.78 -3.33
N LYS A 110 -21.16 5.05 -3.71
CA LYS A 110 -21.31 5.50 -5.10
C LYS A 110 -20.11 6.37 -5.54
N ALA A 111 -18.98 6.24 -4.86
CA ALA A 111 -17.80 7.05 -5.10
C ALA A 111 -16.87 6.32 -6.08
N PRO A 112 -16.59 6.88 -7.27
CA PRO A 112 -15.73 6.26 -8.26
C PRO A 112 -14.32 6.06 -7.74
N VAL A 113 -13.74 4.87 -7.94
CA VAL A 113 -12.37 4.56 -7.49
C VAL A 113 -11.35 5.46 -8.18
N LEU A 114 -11.51 5.70 -9.47
CA LEU A 114 -10.62 6.54 -10.27
C LEU A 114 -10.77 8.05 -9.98
N GLY A 115 -11.75 8.41 -9.16
CA GLY A 115 -12.10 9.78 -8.86
C GLY A 115 -12.70 10.53 -10.06
N THR A 116 -13.02 11.80 -9.84
CA THR A 116 -13.58 12.69 -10.86
C THR A 116 -12.93 14.06 -10.73
N LYS A 117 -12.38 14.58 -11.83
CA LYS A 117 -11.82 15.93 -11.86
C LYS A 117 -12.93 16.95 -11.63
N SER A 118 -12.77 17.82 -10.64
CA SER A 118 -13.70 18.91 -10.40
C SER A 118 -13.53 20.01 -11.45
N ASN A 119 -14.65 20.52 -11.98
CA ASN A 119 -14.69 21.72 -12.83
C ASN A 119 -14.80 23.02 -12.01
N TYR A 120 -14.96 22.91 -10.68
CA TYR A 120 -15.22 24.04 -9.80
C TYR A 120 -14.06 24.30 -8.83
N LEU A 121 -13.44 23.24 -8.31
CA LEU A 121 -12.36 23.36 -7.33
C LEU A 121 -11.02 23.53 -8.06
N PRO A 122 -10.29 24.64 -7.83
CA PRO A 122 -8.97 24.83 -8.43
C PRO A 122 -7.95 23.87 -7.80
N PRO A 123 -6.93 23.41 -8.56
CA PRO A 123 -5.95 22.44 -8.08
C PRO A 123 -5.21 22.85 -6.80
N ILE A 124 -5.05 24.15 -6.54
CA ILE A 124 -4.41 24.67 -5.31
C ILE A 124 -5.13 24.22 -4.03
N LEU A 125 -6.42 23.88 -4.10
CA LEU A 125 -7.20 23.40 -2.96
C LEU A 125 -7.15 21.87 -2.77
N THR A 126 -6.73 21.11 -3.79
CA THR A 126 -6.84 19.64 -3.81
C THR A 126 -5.51 18.93 -4.08
N THR A 127 -4.39 19.67 -4.08
CA THR A 127 -3.03 19.15 -4.30
C THR A 127 -2.06 19.68 -3.26
#